data_AF-A0A0A8GW46-F1
#
_entry.id   AF-A0A0A8GW46-F1
#
_cell.length_a   1.000
_cell.length_b   1.000
_cell.length_c   1.000
_cell.angle_alpha   90.00
_cell.angle_beta   90.00
_cell.angle_gamma   90.00
#
_symmetry.space_group_name_H-M   'P 1'
#
loop_
_entity.id
_entity.type
_entity.pdbx_description
1 polymer ?
#
loop_
_entity_poly.entity_id
_entity_poly.type
_entity_poly.pdbx_seq_one_letter_code
_entity_poly.pdbx_strand_id
1 'polypeptide(L)'
;MKKANIIIKNNTPFSLDFDDYYFNCDDGLGESAFIYSNAFEFNEKQTIIAELGFGIGLNFFLTLKRFLKEKKDSQRLFYLSFENFYIEKEKLREIYKNLGFYEEFKELLEQFLQFYPICKDGVYRFYFQNCFLDLVFGDAKEKLQNLDFKADIWYLDGFSPAKNQDMFNEDIIKYIAKNSKIKAKILTFSAASLLQKALLANNFSVIKIKGYKKREMIQAIFNGLEFKNKFAYFNTPSLRKDVKKIAIIGGGIAGASLAYELSLRNCNIDVFEKENSLGKGASGNINGILSSLILKPDVLLGEFSQYAFLEASRFYRQILNLNPQGVYEYAHNELMQERFKSQKNNILFKIINKQAFLKDGMCIKPQEVVKTLLEKSRARLFFEYDFLNYSYEKEKFILKFSNKKSLKDYDVLIYAQGADVKNVLNYKYMKLSSVRGQCTHLKPFLNNLHALSSKGYVCPINKELNLQLIGASYDRINQDNVLLEKDDYQNIENIKEFLKDTKLEILGGKVGFRSYSSDRFAIAGQAYDEKFYLQNYKALLWHKDKAQISPNGFIPLYFSIAHGSRAFASAIICARVISSLIFDEPRIEKDYLYALHPSRFLIRQLKKGNL
;
A
#
# COMPACT_ATOMS: atom_id res chain seq x y z
N MET A 1 -3.19 -16.08 11.07
CA MET A 1 -1.73 -16.18 11.32
C MET A 1 -1.48 -17.00 12.55
N LYS A 2 -0.61 -18.00 12.45
CA LYS A 2 -0.15 -18.80 13.59
C LYS A 2 1.00 -18.06 14.28
N LYS A 3 1.06 -18.09 15.61
CA LYS A 3 2.23 -17.60 16.35
C LYS A 3 3.30 -18.69 16.34
N ALA A 4 4.56 -18.30 16.19
CA ALA A 4 5.69 -19.23 16.23
C ALA A 4 5.89 -19.78 17.65
N ASN A 5 6.10 -21.09 17.78
CA ASN A 5 6.48 -21.73 19.03
C ASN A 5 8.01 -21.83 19.13
N ILE A 6 8.63 -20.84 19.78
CA ILE A 6 10.10 -20.71 19.86
C ILE A 6 10.58 -20.84 21.29
N ILE A 7 11.57 -21.72 21.49
CA ILE A 7 12.35 -21.82 22.73
C ILE A 7 13.82 -21.49 22.45
N ILE A 8 14.56 -21.13 23.50
CA ILE A 8 16.01 -20.89 23.40
C ILE A 8 16.73 -22.15 23.88
N LYS A 9 17.51 -22.80 23.01
CA LYS A 9 18.40 -23.93 23.33
C LYS A 9 19.83 -23.51 22.97
N ASN A 10 20.76 -23.62 23.92
CA ASN A 10 22.17 -23.21 23.72
C ASN A 10 22.29 -21.80 23.11
N ASN A 11 21.61 -20.82 23.70
CA ASN A 11 21.50 -19.42 23.24
C ASN A 11 20.92 -19.22 21.83
N THR A 12 20.44 -20.29 21.18
CA THR A 12 19.94 -20.28 19.81
C THR A 12 18.43 -20.52 19.77
N PRO A 13 17.64 -19.75 18.99
CA PRO A 13 16.22 -20.00 18.80
C PRO A 13 15.97 -21.33 18.07
N PHE A 14 15.13 -22.14 18.69
CA PHE A 14 14.68 -23.44 18.22
C PHE A 14 13.17 -23.41 18.01
N SER A 15 12.74 -23.80 16.81
CA SER A 15 11.33 -23.91 16.45
C SER A 15 10.79 -25.26 16.90
N LEU A 16 9.82 -25.26 17.81
CA LEU A 16 9.08 -26.46 18.18
C LEU A 16 8.11 -26.90 17.08
N ASP A 17 7.68 -25.98 16.22
CA ASP A 17 6.77 -26.29 15.11
C ASP A 17 7.44 -27.13 14.02
N PHE A 18 8.76 -26.99 13.85
CA PHE A 18 9.55 -27.69 12.82
C PHE A 18 10.65 -28.59 13.38
N ASP A 19 10.80 -28.65 14.70
CA ASP A 19 11.86 -29.37 15.42
C ASP A 19 13.27 -29.05 14.89
N ASP A 20 13.54 -27.76 14.64
CA ASP A 20 14.79 -27.32 13.99
C ASP A 20 15.24 -25.94 14.48
N TYR A 21 16.54 -25.63 14.36
CA TYR A 21 17.08 -24.32 14.70
C TYR A 21 16.84 -23.31 13.58
N TYR A 22 16.63 -22.03 13.91
CA TYR A 22 16.48 -20.97 12.90
C TYR A 22 17.79 -20.64 12.16
N PHE A 23 18.95 -20.95 12.75
CA PHE A 23 20.26 -20.79 12.13
C PHE A 23 21.32 -21.62 12.90
N ASN A 24 22.52 -21.68 12.34
CA ASN A 24 23.64 -22.40 12.90
C ASN A 24 24.14 -21.78 14.22
N CYS A 25 24.34 -22.61 15.24
CA CYS A 25 24.67 -22.20 16.61
C CYS A 25 26.08 -21.59 16.76
N ASP A 26 27.04 -21.94 15.89
CA ASP A 26 28.45 -21.54 16.07
C ASP A 26 28.81 -20.21 15.37
N ASP A 27 28.20 -19.92 14.21
CA ASP A 27 28.54 -18.75 13.37
C ASP A 27 27.43 -18.41 12.36
N GLY A 28 26.23 -18.12 12.89
CA GLY A 28 25.06 -17.80 12.07
C GLY A 28 25.23 -16.55 11.20
N LEU A 29 25.96 -15.53 11.68
CA LEU A 29 26.24 -14.31 10.92
C LEU A 29 27.15 -14.59 9.71
N GLY A 30 28.26 -15.30 9.92
CA GLY A 30 29.19 -15.63 8.85
C GLY A 30 28.55 -16.52 7.78
N GLU A 31 27.76 -17.52 8.20
CA GLU A 31 27.06 -18.40 7.27
C GLU A 31 26.02 -17.62 6.43
N SER A 32 25.15 -16.84 7.08
CA SER A 32 24.13 -16.04 6.39
C SER A 32 24.75 -15.02 5.44
N ALA A 33 25.80 -14.31 5.89
CA ALA A 33 26.51 -13.35 5.05
C ALA A 33 27.19 -14.02 3.85
N PHE A 34 27.78 -15.21 4.00
CA PHE A 34 28.44 -15.91 2.90
C PHE A 34 27.43 -16.41 1.85
N ILE A 35 26.31 -16.98 2.29
CA ILE A 35 25.34 -17.65 1.41
C ILE A 35 24.45 -16.63 0.68
N TYR A 36 24.01 -15.59 1.38
CA TYR A 36 22.98 -14.67 0.90
C TYR A 36 23.54 -13.27 0.66
N SER A 37 23.67 -12.53 1.76
CA SER A 37 24.61 -11.45 2.02
C SER A 37 25.47 -11.00 0.85
N ASN A 38 26.60 -11.68 0.75
CA ASN A 38 27.79 -11.35 -0.03
C ASN A 38 27.90 -12.16 -1.32
N ALA A 39 26.86 -12.89 -1.71
CA ALA A 39 26.88 -13.74 -2.90
C ALA A 39 26.56 -12.98 -4.21
N PHE A 40 26.38 -11.66 -4.13
CA PHE A 40 26.07 -10.80 -5.27
C PHE A 40 26.45 -9.34 -5.02
N GLU A 41 26.53 -8.57 -6.09
CA GLU A 41 26.83 -7.13 -6.09
C GLU A 41 25.57 -6.31 -6.41
N PHE A 42 25.43 -5.15 -5.77
CA PHE A 42 24.39 -4.17 -6.11
C PHE A 42 24.83 -3.36 -7.35
N ASN A 43 24.66 -3.93 -8.55
CA ASN A 43 25.06 -3.27 -9.80
C ASN A 43 23.96 -2.40 -10.42
N GLU A 44 22.69 -2.72 -10.14
CA GLU A 44 21.55 -2.09 -10.78
C GLU A 44 21.05 -0.85 -10.03
N LYS A 45 20.34 0.05 -10.73
CA LYS A 45 19.61 1.17 -10.08
C LYS A 45 18.54 0.66 -9.09
N GLN A 46 18.01 -0.53 -9.35
CA GLN A 46 16.98 -1.17 -8.53
C GLN A 46 17.29 -2.64 -8.43
N THR A 47 17.36 -3.15 -7.19
CA THR A 47 17.48 -4.59 -6.90
C THR A 47 16.24 -5.03 -6.13
N ILE A 48 15.59 -6.09 -6.59
CA ILE A 48 14.46 -6.72 -5.89
C ILE A 48 14.91 -8.08 -5.38
N ILE A 49 14.93 -8.23 -4.06
CA ILE A 49 15.22 -9.49 -3.36
C ILE A 49 13.91 -10.04 -2.83
N ALA A 50 13.67 -11.33 -3.04
CA ALA A 50 12.57 -12.06 -2.42
C ALA A 50 13.10 -13.20 -1.56
N GLU A 51 12.58 -13.34 -0.36
CA GLU A 51 13.00 -14.34 0.63
C GLU A 51 11.81 -15.21 1.03
N LEU A 52 11.97 -16.52 0.97
CA LEU A 52 11.03 -17.42 1.64
C LEU A 52 11.56 -17.70 3.04
N GLY A 53 10.80 -17.33 4.08
CA GLY A 53 11.16 -17.47 5.49
C GLY A 53 11.87 -16.23 6.03
N PHE A 54 11.13 -15.29 6.63
CA PHE A 54 11.76 -14.13 7.30
C PHE A 54 12.45 -14.54 8.60
N GLY A 55 11.80 -15.42 9.37
CA GLY A 55 12.22 -15.83 10.70
C GLY A 55 12.45 -14.61 11.59
N ILE A 56 13.70 -14.44 12.03
CA ILE A 56 14.10 -13.32 12.88
C ILE A 56 14.54 -12.07 12.09
N GLY A 57 14.58 -12.15 10.76
CA GLY A 57 14.99 -11.07 9.86
C GLY A 57 16.49 -10.94 9.64
N LEU A 58 17.30 -11.94 10.03
CA LEU A 58 18.76 -11.86 10.03
C LEU A 58 19.32 -11.53 8.64
N ASN A 59 18.90 -12.28 7.61
CA ASN A 59 19.33 -12.05 6.23
C ASN A 59 18.94 -10.64 5.75
N PHE A 60 17.74 -10.18 6.08
CA PHE A 60 17.29 -8.82 5.76
C PHE A 60 18.19 -7.78 6.41
N PHE A 61 18.47 -7.87 7.71
CA PHE A 61 19.28 -6.87 8.41
C PHE A 61 20.75 -6.86 7.96
N LEU A 62 21.34 -8.02 7.66
CA LEU A 62 22.67 -8.11 7.06
C LEU A 62 22.70 -7.45 5.67
N THR A 63 21.73 -7.79 4.82
CA THR A 63 21.61 -7.21 3.48
C THR A 63 21.35 -5.72 3.53
N LEU A 64 20.49 -5.24 4.44
CA LEU A 64 20.19 -3.83 4.65
C LEU A 64 21.44 -3.07 5.11
N LYS A 65 22.15 -3.59 6.11
CA LYS A 65 23.39 -2.97 6.63
C LYS A 65 24.45 -2.85 5.53
N ARG A 66 24.64 -3.92 4.74
CA ARG A 66 25.55 -3.90 3.58
C ARG A 66 25.10 -2.88 2.53
N PHE A 67 23.83 -2.92 2.14
CA PHE A 67 23.28 -2.01 1.14
C PHE A 67 23.43 -0.55 1.55
N LEU A 68 23.10 -0.18 2.79
CA LEU A 68 23.24 1.19 3.25
C LEU A 68 24.70 1.68 3.26
N LYS A 69 25.66 0.77 3.46
CA LYS A 69 27.10 1.07 3.41
C LYS A 69 27.62 1.22 1.98
N GLU A 70 27.14 0.40 1.05
CA GLU A 70 27.70 0.28 -0.31
C GLU A 70 26.90 1.02 -1.38
N LYS A 71 25.65 1.42 -1.10
CA LYS A 71 24.75 2.02 -2.10
C LYS A 71 25.34 3.30 -2.70
N LYS A 72 25.16 3.45 -4.01
CA LYS A 72 25.30 4.73 -4.71
C LYS A 72 23.98 5.51 -4.64
N ASP A 73 24.02 6.83 -4.78
CA ASP A 73 22.88 7.73 -4.53
C ASP A 73 21.58 7.41 -5.30
N SER A 74 21.68 6.74 -6.45
CA SER A 74 20.53 6.39 -7.28
C SER A 74 19.97 4.98 -7.03
N GLN A 75 20.66 4.16 -6.24
CA GLN A 75 20.31 2.76 -6.05
C GLN A 75 19.21 2.57 -5.01
N ARG A 76 18.32 1.63 -5.28
CA ARG A 76 17.22 1.24 -4.40
C ARG A 76 17.18 -0.26 -4.21
N LEU A 77 16.78 -0.67 -3.01
CA LEU A 77 16.58 -2.06 -2.65
C LEU A 77 15.12 -2.29 -2.26
N PHE A 78 14.46 -3.22 -2.94
CA PHE A 78 13.20 -3.78 -2.47
C PHE A 78 13.48 -5.17 -1.92
N TYR A 79 13.02 -5.41 -0.70
CA TYR A 79 13.15 -6.69 -0.04
C TYR A 79 11.75 -7.19 0.28
N LEU A 80 11.35 -8.32 -0.30
CA LEU A 80 10.10 -9.00 0.03
C LEU A 80 10.45 -10.23 0.84
N SER A 81 9.82 -10.42 2.00
CA SER A 81 10.03 -11.66 2.76
C SER A 81 8.70 -12.27 3.16
N PHE A 82 8.57 -13.57 2.95
CA PHE A 82 7.36 -14.35 3.15
C PHE A 82 7.46 -15.14 4.46
N GLU A 83 6.57 -14.87 5.40
CA GLU A 83 6.57 -15.49 6.72
C GLU A 83 5.17 -15.99 7.12
N ASN A 84 5.09 -17.25 7.53
CA ASN A 84 3.83 -17.90 7.91
C ASN A 84 3.61 -17.92 9.44
N PHE A 85 4.69 -17.77 10.22
CA PHE A 85 4.69 -17.84 11.67
C PHE A 85 5.09 -16.50 12.27
N TYR A 86 4.13 -15.87 12.96
CA TYR A 86 4.35 -14.58 13.59
C TYR A 86 5.21 -14.72 14.86
N ILE A 87 6.32 -13.98 14.93
CA ILE A 87 7.14 -13.85 16.14
C ILE A 87 6.83 -12.51 16.80
N GLU A 88 6.54 -12.51 18.10
CA GLU A 88 6.25 -11.26 18.80
C GLU A 88 7.47 -10.33 18.89
N LYS A 89 7.25 -9.03 18.78
CA LYS A 89 8.33 -8.02 18.79
C LYS A 89 9.27 -8.13 20.01
N GLU A 90 8.72 -8.43 21.19
CA GLU A 90 9.51 -8.59 22.41
C GLU A 90 10.36 -9.87 22.36
N LYS A 91 9.82 -10.94 21.75
CA LYS A 91 10.55 -12.19 21.52
C LYS A 91 11.67 -12.02 20.49
N LEU A 92 11.45 -11.25 19.42
CA LEU A 92 12.52 -10.87 18.48
C LEU A 92 13.66 -10.13 19.20
N ARG A 93 13.32 -9.15 20.06
CA ARG A 93 14.31 -8.43 20.86
C ARG A 93 15.09 -9.36 21.80
N GLU A 94 14.40 -10.26 22.49
CA GLU A 94 15.01 -11.28 23.37
C GLU A 94 16.00 -12.16 22.59
N ILE A 95 15.58 -12.66 21.42
CA ILE A 95 16.42 -13.51 20.56
C ILE A 95 17.71 -12.76 20.17
N TYR A 96 17.61 -11.52 19.70
CA TYR A 96 18.80 -10.74 19.32
C TYR A 96 19.75 -10.50 20.49
N LYS A 97 19.23 -10.34 21.71
CA LYS A 97 20.06 -10.20 22.92
C LYS A 97 20.78 -11.50 23.26
N ASN A 98 20.06 -12.62 23.24
CA ASN A 98 20.63 -13.94 23.55
C ASN A 98 21.73 -14.35 22.56
N LEU A 99 21.62 -13.91 21.31
CA LEU A 99 22.62 -14.15 20.27
C LEU A 99 23.82 -13.19 20.34
N GLY A 100 23.77 -12.15 21.16
CA GLY A 100 24.78 -11.10 21.17
C GLY A 100 24.75 -10.18 19.94
N PHE A 101 23.73 -10.28 19.09
CA PHE A 101 23.60 -9.46 17.87
C PHE A 101 22.92 -8.10 18.15
N TYR A 102 22.31 -7.95 19.33
CA TYR A 102 21.47 -6.78 19.62
C TYR A 102 22.19 -5.46 19.43
N GLU A 103 23.38 -5.26 20.02
CA GLU A 103 24.09 -3.98 19.90
C GLU A 103 24.55 -3.71 18.46
N GLU A 104 24.88 -4.74 17.68
CA GLU A 104 25.27 -4.58 16.27
C GLU A 104 24.12 -4.06 15.38
N PHE A 105 22.89 -4.51 15.65
CA PHE A 105 21.71 -4.19 14.84
C PHE A 105 20.73 -3.23 15.52
N LYS A 106 21.06 -2.70 16.70
CA LYS A 106 20.14 -1.97 17.57
C LYS A 106 19.34 -0.89 16.88
N GLU A 107 20.01 -0.02 16.12
CA GLU A 107 19.38 1.10 15.43
C GLU A 107 18.33 0.62 14.42
N LEU A 108 18.70 -0.35 13.56
CA LEU A 108 17.82 -0.89 12.53
C LEU A 108 16.69 -1.74 13.15
N LEU A 109 17.01 -2.54 14.16
CA LEU A 109 16.07 -3.42 14.84
C LEU A 109 15.03 -2.61 15.61
N GLU A 110 15.41 -1.62 16.41
CA GLU A 110 14.41 -0.84 17.16
C GLU A 110 13.53 0.01 16.24
N GLN A 111 14.08 0.54 15.14
CA GLN A 111 13.29 1.18 14.08
C GLN A 111 12.26 0.21 13.48
N PHE A 112 12.65 -1.05 13.22
CA PHE A 112 11.74 -2.09 12.75
C PHE A 112 10.68 -2.44 13.79
N LEU A 113 11.07 -2.71 15.04
CA LEU A 113 10.18 -3.14 16.12
C LEU A 113 9.16 -2.06 16.51
N GLN A 114 9.51 -0.78 16.35
CA GLN A 114 8.60 0.34 16.60
C GLN A 114 7.33 0.31 15.72
N PHE A 115 7.48 -0.15 14.46
CA PHE A 115 6.41 -0.20 13.47
C PHE A 115 6.03 -1.64 13.09
N TYR A 116 6.48 -2.63 13.88
CA TYR A 116 6.21 -4.03 13.63
C TYR A 116 4.70 -4.29 13.64
N PRO A 117 4.16 -4.94 12.60
CA PRO A 117 2.73 -5.17 12.48
C PRO A 117 2.20 -6.10 13.56
N ILE A 118 0.88 -6.05 13.76
CA ILE A 118 0.16 -7.00 14.59
C ILE A 118 0.13 -8.39 13.92
N CYS A 119 -0.18 -9.43 14.67
CA CYS A 119 -0.36 -10.80 14.17
C CYS A 119 -1.61 -10.91 13.27
N LYS A 120 -1.48 -10.48 12.02
CA LYS A 120 -2.53 -10.51 10.99
C LYS A 120 -1.90 -10.76 9.63
N ASP A 121 -2.57 -11.56 8.82
CA ASP A 121 -2.19 -11.81 7.42
C ASP A 121 -2.20 -10.48 6.62
N GLY A 122 -1.24 -10.32 5.71
CA GLY A 122 -1.15 -9.15 4.84
C GLY A 122 0.29 -8.76 4.49
N VAL A 123 0.41 -7.67 3.74
CA VAL A 123 1.69 -7.10 3.31
C VAL A 123 1.96 -5.82 4.09
N TYR A 124 3.14 -5.73 4.71
CA TYR A 124 3.49 -4.61 5.57
C TYR A 124 4.76 -3.92 5.08
N ARG A 125 4.64 -2.69 4.58
CA ARG A 125 5.79 -1.93 4.09
C ARG A 125 6.53 -1.22 5.21
N PHE A 126 7.86 -1.24 5.18
CA PHE A 126 8.76 -0.45 6.02
C PHE A 126 9.73 0.35 5.15
N TYR A 127 10.10 1.54 5.63
CA TYR A 127 11.00 2.47 4.94
C TYR A 127 12.33 2.59 5.69
N PHE A 128 13.44 2.26 5.01
CA PHE A 128 14.81 2.38 5.50
C PHE A 128 15.66 3.14 4.47
N GLN A 129 15.56 4.47 4.46
CA GLN A 129 16.21 5.33 3.45
C GLN A 129 15.86 4.89 2.01
N ASN A 130 16.81 4.31 1.26
CA ASN A 130 16.63 3.81 -0.10
C ASN A 130 16.22 2.31 -0.16
N CYS A 131 15.95 1.70 0.99
CA CYS A 131 15.47 0.32 1.09
C CYS A 131 14.01 0.27 1.54
N PHE A 132 13.23 -0.59 0.90
CA PHE A 132 11.82 -0.86 1.19
C PHE A 132 11.66 -2.34 1.53
N LEU A 133 11.23 -2.64 2.75
CA LEU A 133 10.89 -4.00 3.14
C LEU A 133 9.37 -4.18 3.05
N ASP A 134 8.93 -5.15 2.27
CA ASP A 134 7.58 -5.68 2.32
C ASP A 134 7.61 -7.01 3.08
N LEU A 135 7.23 -6.97 4.35
CA LEU A 135 7.05 -8.17 5.17
C LEU A 135 5.67 -8.75 4.86
N VAL A 136 5.66 -9.92 4.22
CA VAL A 136 4.46 -10.60 3.74
C VAL A 136 4.10 -11.71 4.72
N PHE A 137 3.05 -11.49 5.49
CA PHE A 137 2.48 -12.49 6.38
C PHE A 137 1.40 -13.31 5.68
N GLY A 138 1.55 -14.62 5.71
CA GLY A 138 0.60 -15.58 5.15
C GLY A 138 1.29 -16.81 4.57
N ASP A 139 0.50 -17.71 4.01
CA ASP A 139 1.03 -18.86 3.28
C ASP A 139 1.82 -18.42 2.04
N ALA A 140 3.04 -18.90 1.88
CA ALA A 140 3.92 -18.47 0.80
C ALA A 140 3.34 -18.80 -0.58
N LYS A 141 2.70 -19.97 -0.76
CA LYS A 141 2.12 -20.38 -2.04
C LYS A 141 0.99 -19.43 -2.45
N GLU A 142 0.08 -19.14 -1.53
CA GLU A 142 -1.01 -18.19 -1.75
C GLU A 142 -0.49 -16.79 -2.08
N LYS A 143 0.47 -16.29 -1.28
CA LYS A 143 1.00 -14.93 -1.46
C LYS A 143 1.80 -14.77 -2.75
N LEU A 144 2.60 -15.77 -3.13
CA LEU A 144 3.31 -15.77 -4.42
C LEU A 144 2.37 -15.82 -5.64
N GLN A 145 1.19 -16.43 -5.49
CA GLN A 145 0.17 -16.42 -6.53
C GLN A 145 -0.45 -15.03 -6.71
N ASN A 146 -0.74 -14.37 -5.59
CA ASN A 146 -1.55 -13.16 -5.55
C ASN A 146 -0.73 -11.87 -5.63
N LEU A 147 0.54 -11.86 -5.24
CA LEU A 147 1.43 -10.71 -5.43
C LEU A 147 1.91 -10.57 -6.88
N ASP A 148 2.30 -9.35 -7.24
CA ASP A 148 2.83 -9.01 -8.55
C ASP A 148 4.18 -8.30 -8.40
N PHE A 149 5.25 -9.04 -8.67
CA PHE A 149 6.63 -8.57 -8.61
C PHE A 149 7.53 -9.46 -9.47
N LYS A 150 8.75 -8.99 -9.72
CA LYS A 150 9.80 -9.75 -10.41
C LYS A 150 11.11 -9.59 -9.66
N ALA A 151 11.53 -10.62 -8.93
CA ALA A 151 12.76 -10.61 -8.16
C ALA A 151 13.98 -10.79 -9.08
N ASP A 152 15.04 -10.07 -8.73
CA ASP A 152 16.39 -10.25 -9.26
C ASP A 152 17.13 -11.37 -8.50
N ILE A 153 16.81 -11.52 -7.21
CA ILE A 153 17.48 -12.47 -6.32
C ILE A 153 16.46 -13.12 -5.39
N TRP A 154 16.63 -14.41 -5.18
CA TRP A 154 15.85 -15.21 -4.25
C TRP A 154 16.73 -15.75 -3.14
N TYR A 155 16.33 -15.53 -1.90
CA TYR A 155 16.86 -16.24 -0.74
C TYR A 155 15.88 -17.36 -0.41
N LEU A 156 16.32 -18.61 -0.59
CA LEU A 156 15.56 -19.76 -0.10
C LEU A 156 16.16 -20.15 1.23
N ASP A 157 15.60 -19.57 2.29
CA ASP A 157 16.01 -19.77 3.69
C ASP A 157 14.86 -20.36 4.49
N GLY A 158 14.70 -21.66 4.36
CA GLY A 158 13.71 -22.44 5.09
C GLY A 158 14.38 -23.43 6.02
N PHE A 159 13.62 -23.96 6.99
CA PHE A 159 14.03 -25.18 7.70
C PHE A 159 14.42 -26.27 6.71
N SER A 160 15.31 -27.16 7.15
CA SER A 160 15.88 -28.17 6.26
C SER A 160 14.80 -28.89 5.42
N PRO A 161 15.01 -29.14 4.12
CA PRO A 161 13.97 -29.71 3.25
C PRO A 161 13.37 -31.03 3.75
N ALA A 162 14.10 -31.79 4.58
CA ALA A 162 13.58 -33.00 5.22
C ALA A 162 12.47 -32.72 6.25
N LYS A 163 12.51 -31.55 6.91
CA LYS A 163 11.57 -31.11 7.96
C LYS A 163 10.51 -30.14 7.45
N ASN A 164 10.72 -29.51 6.29
CA ASN A 164 9.77 -28.59 5.66
C ASN A 164 9.68 -28.81 4.14
N GLN A 165 9.12 -29.96 3.74
CA GLN A 165 9.01 -30.34 2.32
C GLN A 165 8.13 -29.38 1.51
N ASP A 166 7.14 -28.77 2.15
CA ASP A 166 6.17 -27.87 1.51
C ASP A 166 6.82 -26.62 0.92
N MET A 167 7.94 -26.17 1.49
CA MET A 167 8.64 -24.96 1.07
C MET A 167 9.56 -25.17 -0.16
N PHE A 168 9.94 -26.42 -0.46
CA PHE A 168 10.89 -26.76 -1.54
C PHE A 168 10.27 -27.65 -2.63
N ASN A 169 8.94 -27.77 -2.65
CA ASN A 169 8.25 -28.56 -3.65
C ASN A 169 8.17 -27.83 -5.01
N GLU A 170 7.82 -28.59 -6.06
CA GLU A 170 7.74 -28.09 -7.43
C GLU A 170 6.71 -26.95 -7.59
N ASP A 171 5.63 -26.98 -6.81
CA ASP A 171 4.59 -25.96 -6.83
C ASP A 171 5.13 -24.58 -6.42
N ILE A 172 5.89 -24.50 -5.32
CA ILE A 172 6.51 -23.25 -4.86
C ILE A 172 7.54 -22.77 -5.88
N ILE A 173 8.41 -23.66 -6.37
CA ILE A 173 9.45 -23.31 -7.36
C ILE A 173 8.83 -22.75 -8.65
N LYS A 174 7.68 -23.28 -9.09
CA LYS A 174 6.94 -22.74 -10.24
C LYS A 174 6.51 -21.28 -10.03
N TYR A 175 6.08 -20.92 -8.82
CA TYR A 175 5.74 -19.53 -8.51
C TYR A 175 6.98 -18.65 -8.33
N ILE A 176 8.10 -19.18 -7.83
CA ILE A 176 9.39 -18.49 -7.84
C ILE A 176 9.80 -18.16 -9.28
N ALA A 177 9.74 -19.15 -10.18
CA ALA A 177 10.02 -18.96 -11.61
C ALA A 177 9.13 -17.88 -12.23
N LYS A 178 7.82 -17.94 -11.94
CA LYS A 178 6.84 -16.95 -12.40
C LYS A 178 7.13 -15.54 -11.88
N ASN A 179 7.67 -15.40 -10.67
CA ASN A 179 7.99 -14.12 -10.06
C ASN A 179 9.49 -13.76 -10.16
N SER A 180 10.22 -14.36 -11.10
CA SER A 180 11.64 -14.07 -11.36
C SER A 180 11.84 -13.26 -12.64
N LYS A 181 12.83 -12.36 -12.64
CA LYS A 181 13.38 -11.80 -13.89
C LYS A 181 14.28 -12.83 -14.57
N ILE A 182 14.45 -12.71 -15.89
CA ILE A 182 15.48 -13.49 -16.60
C ILE A 182 16.84 -13.16 -15.97
N LYS A 183 17.67 -14.19 -15.75
CA LYS A 183 18.94 -14.15 -14.98
C LYS A 183 18.80 -13.95 -13.47
N ALA A 184 17.58 -14.02 -12.91
CA ALA A 184 17.44 -13.98 -11.47
C ALA A 184 18.21 -15.13 -10.81
N LYS A 185 18.86 -14.84 -9.69
CA LYS A 185 19.68 -15.80 -8.95
C LYS A 185 18.91 -16.38 -7.77
N ILE A 186 19.01 -17.68 -7.57
CA ILE A 186 18.59 -18.37 -6.35
C ILE A 186 19.83 -18.65 -5.51
N LEU A 187 19.75 -18.25 -4.24
CA LEU A 187 20.77 -18.46 -3.21
C LEU A 187 20.16 -19.33 -2.11
N THR A 188 20.83 -20.41 -1.72
CA THR A 188 20.36 -21.31 -0.67
C THR A 188 21.51 -22.11 -0.07
N PHE A 189 21.39 -22.47 1.20
CA PHE A 189 22.33 -23.38 1.87
C PHE A 189 22.17 -24.85 1.44
N SER A 190 20.99 -25.20 0.89
CA SER A 190 20.60 -26.59 0.63
C SER A 190 21.17 -27.11 -0.69
N ALA A 191 21.70 -28.33 -0.70
CA ALA A 191 22.05 -29.07 -1.91
C ALA A 191 21.10 -30.25 -2.19
N ALA A 192 19.91 -30.26 -1.60
CA ALA A 192 18.97 -31.39 -1.70
C ALA A 192 18.58 -31.71 -3.16
N SER A 193 18.60 -33.00 -3.53
CA SER A 193 18.30 -33.45 -4.90
C SER A 193 16.87 -33.10 -5.35
N LEU A 194 15.90 -33.09 -4.44
CA LEU A 194 14.51 -32.72 -4.74
C LEU A 194 14.43 -31.26 -5.23
N LEU A 195 15.09 -30.34 -4.52
CA LEU A 195 15.16 -28.92 -4.89
C LEU A 195 15.83 -28.75 -6.25
N GLN A 196 16.96 -29.41 -6.50
CA GLN A 196 17.65 -29.34 -7.79
C GLN A 196 16.75 -29.80 -8.95
N LYS A 197 16.02 -30.92 -8.78
CA LYS A 197 15.06 -31.40 -9.78
C LYS A 197 13.94 -30.40 -10.04
N ALA A 198 13.36 -29.83 -8.98
CA ALA A 198 12.30 -28.82 -9.10
C ALA A 198 12.78 -27.54 -9.82
N LEU A 199 14.02 -27.11 -9.55
CA LEU A 199 14.65 -25.98 -10.22
C LEU A 199 14.86 -26.24 -11.71
N LEU A 200 15.43 -27.40 -12.08
CA LEU A 200 15.64 -27.79 -13.47
C LEU A 200 14.31 -27.88 -14.24
N ALA A 201 13.27 -28.45 -13.62
CA ALA A 201 11.92 -28.55 -14.21
C ALA A 201 11.28 -27.18 -14.50
N ASN A 202 11.68 -26.13 -13.77
CA ASN A 202 11.18 -24.78 -13.94
C ASN A 202 12.18 -23.84 -14.66
N ASN A 203 13.03 -24.41 -15.50
CA ASN A 203 13.98 -23.71 -16.37
C ASN A 203 15.01 -22.83 -15.61
N PHE A 204 15.51 -23.33 -14.48
CA PHE A 204 16.71 -22.81 -13.84
C PHE A 204 17.93 -23.65 -14.19
N SER A 205 19.06 -22.98 -14.42
CA SER A 205 20.38 -23.61 -14.49
C SER A 205 20.96 -23.75 -13.09
N VAL A 206 21.21 -24.97 -12.61
CA VAL A 206 21.73 -25.24 -11.26
C VAL A 206 23.24 -25.38 -11.28
N ILE A 207 23.93 -24.72 -10.34
CA ILE A 207 25.39 -24.71 -10.20
C ILE A 207 25.72 -25.16 -8.77
N LYS A 208 26.55 -26.19 -8.62
CA LYS A 208 27.11 -26.60 -7.33
C LYS A 208 28.34 -25.75 -7.00
N ILE A 209 28.40 -25.23 -5.79
CA ILE A 209 29.51 -24.44 -5.28
C ILE A 209 29.91 -24.90 -3.87
N LYS A 210 31.10 -24.48 -3.42
CA LYS A 210 31.59 -24.80 -2.07
C LYS A 210 30.67 -24.16 -1.02
N GLY A 211 30.22 -24.96 -0.04
CA GLY A 211 29.37 -24.50 1.05
C GLY A 211 30.15 -23.81 2.17
N TYR A 212 29.46 -23.01 2.99
CA TYR A 212 30.03 -22.47 4.22
C TYR A 212 30.21 -23.58 5.25
N LYS A 213 31.47 -23.95 5.57
CA LYS A 213 31.80 -25.08 6.46
C LYS A 213 31.09 -26.41 6.09
N LYS A 214 30.57 -26.52 4.86
CA LYS A 214 29.87 -27.66 4.25
C LYS A 214 30.53 -28.01 2.92
N ARG A 215 30.39 -29.25 2.47
CA ARG A 215 31.02 -29.71 1.22
C ARG A 215 30.47 -28.96 0.00
N GLU A 216 29.15 -28.90 -0.13
CA GLU A 216 28.47 -28.33 -1.30
C GLU A 216 27.23 -27.54 -0.88
N MET A 217 26.94 -26.48 -1.63
CA MET A 217 25.64 -25.79 -1.69
C MET A 217 25.31 -25.52 -3.17
N ILE A 218 24.10 -25.02 -3.46
CA ILE A 218 23.71 -24.70 -4.85
C ILE A 218 23.38 -23.23 -5.02
N GLN A 219 23.64 -22.73 -6.22
CA GLN A 219 23.01 -21.55 -6.77
C GLN A 219 22.25 -21.95 -8.03
N ALA A 220 21.25 -21.15 -8.40
CA ALA A 220 20.58 -21.35 -9.68
C ALA A 220 20.30 -20.03 -10.40
N ILE A 221 20.26 -20.07 -11.73
CA ILE A 221 20.01 -18.90 -12.57
C ILE A 221 18.79 -19.17 -13.43
N PHE A 222 17.81 -18.26 -13.39
CA PHE A 222 16.58 -18.40 -14.17
C PHE A 222 16.82 -18.10 -15.66
N ASN A 223 16.47 -19.03 -16.54
CA ASN A 223 16.64 -18.86 -17.98
C ASN A 223 15.42 -18.20 -18.67
N GLY A 224 14.31 -17.99 -17.94
CA GLY A 224 13.08 -17.40 -18.46
C GLY A 224 12.00 -18.44 -18.76
N LEU A 225 10.73 -18.04 -18.69
CA LEU A 225 9.59 -18.89 -19.09
C LEU A 225 8.52 -18.03 -19.75
N GLU A 226 7.84 -18.59 -20.74
CA GLU A 226 6.64 -17.98 -21.31
C GLU A 226 5.41 -18.33 -20.46
N PHE A 227 4.68 -17.31 -20.01
CA PHE A 227 3.45 -17.50 -19.26
C PHE A 227 2.25 -16.93 -20.01
N LYS A 228 1.20 -17.73 -20.16
CA LYS A 228 -0.09 -17.28 -20.68
C LYS A 228 -0.78 -16.39 -19.65
N ASN A 229 -1.04 -15.13 -19.99
CA ASN A 229 -1.73 -14.21 -19.10
C ASN A 229 -3.23 -14.12 -19.41
N LYS A 230 -4.06 -14.69 -18.54
CA LYS A 230 -5.53 -14.63 -18.65
C LYS A 230 -6.12 -13.28 -18.20
N PHE A 231 -5.34 -12.49 -17.47
CA PHE A 231 -5.73 -11.19 -16.91
C PHE A 231 -4.97 -10.02 -17.54
N ALA A 232 -4.53 -10.18 -18.79
CA ALA A 232 -3.71 -9.18 -19.48
C ALA A 232 -4.37 -7.80 -19.59
N TYR A 233 -5.71 -7.73 -19.52
CA TYR A 233 -6.48 -6.48 -19.45
C TYR A 233 -6.30 -5.67 -18.15
N PHE A 234 -5.59 -6.20 -17.16
CA PHE A 234 -5.15 -5.46 -15.97
C PHE A 234 -3.64 -5.21 -15.96
N ASN A 235 -2.91 -5.62 -17.01
CA ASN A 235 -1.48 -5.36 -17.08
C ASN A 235 -1.21 -3.91 -17.44
N THR A 236 -0.28 -3.31 -16.71
CA THR A 236 0.38 -2.07 -17.10
C THR A 236 1.74 -2.41 -17.69
N PRO A 237 2.03 -2.03 -18.94
CA PRO A 237 3.35 -2.29 -19.50
C PRO A 237 4.40 -1.35 -18.87
N SER A 238 5.62 -1.85 -18.68
CA SER A 238 6.71 -1.07 -18.09
C SER A 238 7.13 0.08 -19.00
N LEU A 239 7.49 1.22 -18.39
CA LEU A 239 8.05 2.36 -19.12
C LEU A 239 9.44 2.01 -19.65
N ARG A 240 9.66 2.20 -20.96
CA ARG A 240 10.95 1.92 -21.62
C ARG A 240 11.97 3.06 -21.51
N LYS A 241 11.67 4.09 -20.73
CA LYS A 241 12.49 5.30 -20.61
C LYS A 241 12.69 5.70 -19.14
N ASP A 242 13.79 6.40 -18.89
CA ASP A 242 14.09 6.97 -17.58
C ASP A 242 13.14 8.13 -17.27
N VAL A 243 12.43 8.04 -16.15
CA VAL A 243 11.45 9.05 -15.72
C VAL A 243 12.17 10.13 -14.93
N LYS A 244 12.27 11.34 -15.48
CA LYS A 244 12.98 12.46 -14.87
C LYS A 244 12.05 13.51 -14.27
N LYS A 245 10.88 13.74 -14.88
CA LYS A 245 9.96 14.80 -14.46
C LYS A 245 8.52 14.32 -14.45
N ILE A 246 7.83 14.47 -13.33
CA ILE A 246 6.45 14.04 -13.11
C ILE A 246 5.57 15.25 -12.78
N ALA A 247 4.42 15.34 -13.43
CA ALA A 247 3.37 16.30 -13.10
C ALA A 247 2.22 15.62 -12.35
N ILE A 248 1.82 16.21 -11.24
CA ILE A 248 0.66 15.80 -10.45
C ILE A 248 -0.33 16.95 -10.45
N ILE A 249 -1.57 16.69 -10.88
CA ILE A 249 -2.62 17.71 -10.88
C ILE A 249 -3.54 17.52 -9.67
N GLY A 250 -3.47 18.45 -8.71
CA GLY A 250 -4.22 18.48 -7.45
C GLY A 250 -3.31 18.47 -6.22
N GLY A 251 -3.45 19.46 -5.33
CA GLY A 251 -2.68 19.62 -4.08
C GLY A 251 -3.31 18.95 -2.85
N GLY A 252 -4.33 18.10 -3.01
CA GLY A 252 -4.97 17.38 -1.91
C GLY A 252 -4.18 16.16 -1.41
N ILE A 253 -4.76 15.36 -0.51
CA ILE A 253 -4.08 14.18 0.08
C ILE A 253 -3.62 13.16 -0.96
N ALA A 254 -4.37 12.96 -2.06
CA ALA A 254 -3.95 12.08 -3.14
C ALA A 254 -2.67 12.59 -3.81
N GLY A 255 -2.59 13.88 -4.13
CA GLY A 255 -1.41 14.51 -4.72
C GLY A 255 -0.22 14.55 -3.77
N ALA A 256 -0.44 14.86 -2.50
CA ALA A 256 0.61 14.87 -1.48
C ALA A 256 1.20 13.48 -1.21
N SER A 257 0.36 12.44 -1.17
CA SER A 257 0.81 11.05 -1.01
C SER A 257 1.62 10.59 -2.22
N LEU A 258 1.18 10.93 -3.43
CA LEU A 258 1.92 10.68 -4.67
C LEU A 258 3.26 11.41 -4.69
N ALA A 259 3.27 12.69 -4.37
CA ALA A 259 4.48 13.49 -4.33
C ALA A 259 5.50 12.87 -3.37
N TYR A 260 5.07 12.48 -2.17
CA TYR A 260 5.94 11.81 -1.20
C TYR A 260 6.49 10.48 -1.74
N GLU A 261 5.63 9.53 -2.13
CA GLU A 261 6.08 8.20 -2.59
C GLU A 261 6.98 8.27 -3.83
N LEU A 262 6.68 9.16 -4.78
CA LEU A 262 7.49 9.34 -5.99
C LEU A 262 8.81 10.04 -5.68
N SER A 263 8.87 10.93 -4.68
CA SER A 263 10.11 11.66 -4.33
C SER A 263 11.20 10.76 -3.75
N LEU A 264 10.81 9.56 -3.32
CA LEU A 264 11.73 8.49 -2.93
C LEU A 264 12.43 7.84 -4.13
N ARG A 265 12.18 8.34 -5.35
CA ARG A 265 12.92 8.04 -6.58
C ARG A 265 13.56 9.34 -7.07
N ASN A 266 14.66 9.23 -7.80
CA ASN A 266 15.45 10.38 -8.26
C ASN A 266 14.77 11.10 -9.45
N CYS A 267 13.60 11.70 -9.21
CA CYS A 267 12.81 12.44 -10.20
C CYS A 267 12.28 13.76 -9.64
N ASN A 268 12.12 14.74 -10.53
CA ASN A 268 11.54 16.04 -10.21
C ASN A 268 10.02 15.96 -10.22
N ILE A 269 9.39 16.48 -9.17
CA ILE A 269 7.94 16.42 -8.99
C ILE A 269 7.37 17.82 -8.93
N ASP A 270 6.42 18.09 -9.82
CA ASP A 270 5.66 19.33 -9.87
C ASP A 270 4.20 19.02 -9.52
N VAL A 271 3.67 19.71 -8.51
CA VAL A 271 2.28 19.60 -8.08
C VAL A 271 1.56 20.89 -8.43
N PHE A 272 0.47 20.78 -9.18
CA PHE A 272 -0.34 21.90 -9.63
C PHE A 272 -1.62 22.00 -8.81
N GLU A 273 -1.82 23.13 -8.15
CA GLU A 273 -3.02 23.48 -7.39
C GLU A 273 -3.72 24.64 -8.08
N LYS A 274 -5.03 24.50 -8.32
CA LYS A 274 -5.82 25.53 -9.01
C LYS A 274 -6.10 26.72 -8.09
N GLU A 275 -6.11 26.49 -6.79
CA GLU A 275 -6.37 27.49 -5.77
C GLU A 275 -5.09 28.24 -5.38
N ASN A 276 -5.23 29.37 -4.69
CA ASN A 276 -4.09 30.16 -4.21
C ASN A 276 -3.39 29.57 -2.97
N SER A 277 -3.94 28.50 -2.39
CA SER A 277 -3.45 27.87 -1.18
C SER A 277 -3.96 26.43 -1.07
N LEU A 278 -3.27 25.61 -0.26
CA LEU A 278 -3.70 24.24 0.03
C LEU A 278 -4.97 24.21 0.90
N GLY A 279 -5.67 23.08 0.93
CA GLY A 279 -6.78 22.86 1.85
C GLY A 279 -8.09 23.56 1.45
N LYS A 280 -8.19 24.09 0.24
CA LYS A 280 -9.45 24.65 -0.29
C LYS A 280 -10.43 23.55 -0.72
N GLY A 281 -9.94 22.45 -1.27
CA GLY A 281 -10.74 21.25 -1.59
C GLY A 281 -11.12 20.37 -0.38
N ALA A 282 -11.50 19.11 -0.66
CA ALA A 282 -12.00 18.15 0.33
C ALA A 282 -10.98 17.69 1.39
N SER A 283 -9.69 17.90 1.16
CA SER A 283 -8.63 17.61 2.16
C SER A 283 -8.44 18.72 3.19
N GLY A 284 -9.33 19.72 3.21
CA GLY A 284 -9.17 20.94 3.98
C GLY A 284 -9.85 21.02 5.34
N ASN A 285 -10.42 19.93 5.87
CA ASN A 285 -11.04 19.98 7.19
C ASN A 285 -10.01 20.28 8.29
N ILE A 286 -10.43 20.90 9.39
CA ILE A 286 -9.55 21.18 10.55
C ILE A 286 -9.18 19.89 11.29
N ASN A 287 -10.08 18.92 11.31
CA ASN A 287 -9.89 17.59 11.87
C ASN A 287 -10.50 16.55 10.94
N GLY A 288 -9.93 15.34 10.93
CA GLY A 288 -10.43 14.20 10.17
C GLY A 288 -10.17 12.90 10.90
N ILE A 289 -10.96 11.87 10.61
CA ILE A 289 -10.85 10.56 11.25
C ILE A 289 -10.16 9.59 10.30
N LEU A 290 -9.05 9.01 10.74
CA LEU A 290 -8.44 7.84 10.11
C LEU A 290 -9.00 6.58 10.80
N SER A 291 -9.81 5.82 10.07
CA SER A 291 -10.42 4.56 10.54
C SER A 291 -10.72 3.61 9.38
N SER A 292 -11.13 2.37 9.70
CA SER A 292 -11.53 1.35 8.73
C SER A 292 -13.05 1.20 8.61
N LEU A 293 -13.54 0.74 7.45
CA LEU A 293 -14.93 0.34 7.27
C LEU A 293 -15.13 -1.05 7.89
N ILE A 294 -16.11 -1.16 8.79
CA ILE A 294 -16.50 -2.45 9.36
C ILE A 294 -17.62 -3.04 8.49
N LEU A 295 -17.26 -3.94 7.58
CA LEU A 295 -18.18 -4.73 6.76
C LEU A 295 -18.17 -6.20 7.20
N LYS A 296 -19.05 -7.03 6.61
CA LYS A 296 -19.00 -8.48 6.81
C LYS A 296 -17.63 -9.03 6.34
N PRO A 297 -17.13 -10.13 6.94
CA PRO A 297 -15.95 -10.85 6.44
C PRO A 297 -16.07 -11.16 4.94
N ASP A 298 -14.92 -11.32 4.27
CA ASP A 298 -14.79 -11.70 2.85
C ASP A 298 -15.37 -10.68 1.84
N VAL A 299 -15.86 -9.53 2.32
CA VAL A 299 -16.21 -8.40 1.46
C VAL A 299 -14.93 -7.65 1.12
N LEU A 300 -14.46 -7.80 -0.12
CA LEU A 300 -13.21 -7.21 -0.62
C LEU A 300 -13.03 -5.71 -0.29
N LEU A 301 -14.11 -4.92 -0.33
CA LEU A 301 -14.04 -3.49 0.03
C LEU A 301 -13.71 -3.29 1.52
N GLY A 302 -14.24 -4.15 2.39
CA GLY A 302 -13.97 -4.14 3.82
C GLY A 302 -12.54 -4.58 4.12
N GLU A 303 -12.05 -5.61 3.43
CA GLU A 303 -10.68 -6.10 3.55
C GLU A 303 -9.67 -5.07 3.07
N PHE A 304 -9.90 -4.49 1.88
CA PHE A 304 -9.10 -3.37 1.38
C PHE A 304 -9.14 -2.18 2.34
N SER A 305 -10.30 -1.86 2.92
CA SER A 305 -10.39 -0.77 3.89
C SER A 305 -9.65 -1.06 5.18
N GLN A 306 -9.54 -2.33 5.62
CA GLN A 306 -8.72 -2.73 6.76
C GLN A 306 -7.24 -2.61 6.44
N TYR A 307 -6.83 -3.14 5.29
CA TYR A 307 -5.47 -3.06 4.77
C TYR A 307 -5.01 -1.60 4.65
N ALA A 308 -5.76 -0.77 3.93
CA ALA A 308 -5.43 0.63 3.70
C ALA A 308 -5.40 1.44 5.00
N PHE A 309 -6.30 1.17 5.95
CA PHE A 309 -6.31 1.81 7.26
C PHE A 309 -5.04 1.50 8.06
N LEU A 310 -4.71 0.22 8.17
CA LEU A 310 -3.58 -0.24 8.97
C LEU A 310 -2.25 0.26 8.39
N GLU A 311 -2.07 0.14 7.08
CA GLU A 311 -0.87 0.63 6.39
C GLU A 311 -0.76 2.15 6.42
N ALA A 312 -1.86 2.90 6.27
CA ALA A 312 -1.83 4.35 6.40
C ALA A 312 -1.48 4.79 7.83
N SER A 313 -2.03 4.12 8.86
CA SER A 313 -1.68 4.39 10.26
C SER A 313 -0.19 4.16 10.51
N ARG A 314 0.35 3.01 10.05
CA ARG A 314 1.80 2.72 10.12
C ARG A 314 2.63 3.75 9.36
N PHE A 315 2.23 4.11 8.16
CA PHE A 315 2.89 5.12 7.33
C PHE A 315 2.94 6.48 8.04
N TYR A 316 1.82 6.98 8.56
CA TYR A 316 1.80 8.28 9.24
C TYR A 316 2.60 8.28 10.53
N ARG A 317 2.63 7.17 11.27
CA ARG A 317 3.51 7.00 12.43
C ARG A 317 4.98 7.08 12.04
N GLN A 318 5.38 6.36 10.98
CA GLN A 318 6.78 6.27 10.58
C GLN A 318 7.29 7.54 9.88
N ILE A 319 6.46 8.13 9.01
CA ILE A 319 6.88 9.22 8.12
C ILE A 319 6.61 10.59 8.72
N LEU A 320 5.50 10.73 9.45
CA LEU A 320 5.02 11.99 10.01
C LEU A 320 5.07 12.04 11.54
N ASN A 321 5.50 10.96 12.21
CA ASN A 321 5.55 10.85 13.68
C ASN A 321 4.20 11.11 14.36
N LEU A 322 3.09 10.77 13.69
CA LEU A 322 1.76 10.87 14.29
C LEU A 322 1.53 9.72 15.28
N ASN A 323 0.85 9.99 16.39
CA ASN A 323 0.52 8.97 17.39
C ASN A 323 -0.96 8.61 17.32
N PRO A 324 -1.32 7.31 17.31
CA PRO A 324 -2.71 6.92 17.33
C PRO A 324 -3.34 7.19 18.70
N GLN A 325 -4.49 7.86 18.70
CA GLN A 325 -5.31 8.03 19.90
C GLN A 325 -6.41 6.97 19.99
N GLY A 326 -6.67 6.22 18.92
CA GLY A 326 -7.80 5.31 18.82
C GLY A 326 -9.11 6.01 18.44
N VAL A 327 -10.00 5.25 17.82
CA VAL A 327 -11.32 5.72 17.33
C VAL A 327 -12.40 4.75 17.79
N TYR A 328 -13.53 5.29 18.23
CA TYR A 328 -14.73 4.49 18.48
C TYR A 328 -15.71 4.60 17.32
N GLU A 329 -16.17 3.46 16.83
CA GLU A 329 -17.30 3.35 15.89
C GLU A 329 -18.51 2.74 16.63
N TYR A 330 -19.66 3.42 16.56
CA TYR A 330 -20.91 3.04 17.18
C TYR A 330 -21.89 2.56 16.12
N ALA A 331 -22.55 1.43 16.39
CA ALA A 331 -23.57 0.90 15.50
C ALA A 331 -24.90 1.63 15.68
N HIS A 332 -25.25 2.51 14.73
CA HIS A 332 -26.47 3.33 14.77
C HIS A 332 -27.71 2.67 14.12
N ASN A 333 -27.56 1.49 13.54
CA ASN A 333 -28.65 0.71 12.95
C ASN A 333 -28.38 -0.79 13.08
N GLU A 334 -29.40 -1.62 12.81
CA GLU A 334 -29.32 -3.08 12.95
C GLU A 334 -28.26 -3.71 12.02
N LEU A 335 -28.15 -3.22 10.78
CA LEU A 335 -27.17 -3.71 9.81
C LEU A 335 -25.72 -3.53 10.31
N MET A 336 -25.41 -2.41 10.98
CA MET A 336 -24.10 -2.20 11.60
C MET A 336 -23.89 -3.13 12.78
N GLN A 337 -24.91 -3.38 13.59
CA GLN A 337 -24.82 -4.34 14.70
C GLN A 337 -24.55 -5.76 14.18
N GLU A 338 -25.18 -6.18 13.09
CA GLU A 338 -24.87 -7.45 12.43
C GLU A 338 -23.41 -7.52 11.96
N ARG A 339 -22.92 -6.45 11.32
CA ARG A 339 -21.52 -6.37 10.89
C ARG A 339 -20.56 -6.47 12.07
N PHE A 340 -20.85 -5.78 13.17
CA PHE A 340 -20.05 -5.84 14.38
C PHE A 340 -20.04 -7.25 14.97
N LYS A 341 -21.21 -7.90 15.07
CA LYS A 341 -21.32 -9.31 15.50
C LYS A 341 -20.48 -10.24 14.63
N SER A 342 -20.50 -10.06 13.30
CA SER A 342 -19.71 -10.87 12.36
C SER A 342 -18.19 -10.64 12.46
N GLN A 343 -17.76 -9.52 13.05
CA GLN A 343 -16.36 -9.13 13.18
C GLN A 343 -15.84 -9.20 14.63
N LYS A 344 -16.59 -9.85 15.54
CA LYS A 344 -16.27 -9.89 16.99
C LYS A 344 -14.86 -10.42 17.32
N ASN A 345 -14.31 -11.28 16.46
CA ASN A 345 -12.98 -11.89 16.61
C ASN A 345 -11.90 -11.17 15.77
N ASN A 346 -12.22 -10.03 15.15
CA ASN A 346 -11.27 -9.29 14.34
C ASN A 346 -10.24 -8.59 15.24
N ILE A 347 -8.97 -8.88 15.03
CA ILE A 347 -7.86 -8.32 15.83
C ILE A 347 -7.72 -6.80 15.72
N LEU A 348 -8.26 -6.17 14.67
CA LEU A 348 -8.26 -4.72 14.48
C LEU A 348 -9.39 -4.02 15.23
N PHE A 349 -10.47 -4.74 15.55
CA PHE A 349 -11.70 -4.18 16.09
C PHE A 349 -11.97 -4.80 17.46
N LYS A 350 -11.72 -4.05 18.54
CA LYS A 350 -12.17 -4.47 19.87
C LYS A 350 -13.66 -4.16 19.99
N ILE A 351 -14.50 -5.15 19.72
CA ILE A 351 -15.96 -4.99 19.68
C ILE A 351 -16.59 -5.42 21.00
N ILE A 352 -17.33 -4.52 21.64
CA ILE A 352 -18.10 -4.77 22.86
C ILE A 352 -19.48 -4.15 22.66
N ASN A 353 -20.54 -4.97 22.74
CA ASN A 353 -21.92 -4.54 22.50
C ASN A 353 -22.08 -3.82 21.13
N LYS A 354 -22.47 -2.55 21.15
CA LYS A 354 -22.70 -1.71 19.97
C LYS A 354 -21.49 -0.84 19.58
N GLN A 355 -20.33 -1.09 20.17
CA GLN A 355 -19.13 -0.27 20.02
C GLN A 355 -17.96 -1.10 19.48
N ALA A 356 -17.22 -0.52 18.55
CA ALA A 356 -15.96 -1.06 18.07
C ALA A 356 -14.84 -0.04 18.31
N PHE A 357 -13.82 -0.43 19.05
CA PHE A 357 -12.63 0.40 19.27
C PHE A 357 -11.50 -0.03 18.33
N LEU A 358 -11.00 0.93 17.54
CA LEU A 358 -9.88 0.78 16.62
C LEU A 358 -8.66 1.46 17.22
N LYS A 359 -7.76 0.67 17.84
CA LYS A 359 -6.59 1.21 18.57
C LYS A 359 -5.65 2.07 17.72
N ASP A 360 -5.46 1.69 16.46
CA ASP A 360 -4.55 2.36 15.52
C ASP A 360 -5.25 3.51 14.77
N GLY A 361 -6.50 3.82 15.16
CA GLY A 361 -7.27 4.95 14.67
C GLY A 361 -6.69 6.29 15.13
N MET A 362 -6.93 7.34 14.35
CA MET A 362 -6.40 8.68 14.65
C MET A 362 -7.45 9.76 14.38
N CYS A 363 -7.47 10.79 15.21
CA CYS A 363 -7.96 12.09 14.77
C CYS A 363 -6.77 12.88 14.22
N ILE A 364 -6.70 13.00 12.89
CA ILE A 364 -5.65 13.75 12.20
C ILE A 364 -6.08 15.20 11.98
N LYS A 365 -5.11 16.05 11.66
CA LYS A 365 -5.32 17.37 11.09
C LYS A 365 -5.02 17.31 9.58
N PRO A 366 -6.04 17.17 8.71
CA PRO A 366 -5.88 16.96 7.27
C PRO A 366 -4.90 17.91 6.57
N GLN A 367 -5.00 19.21 6.86
CA GLN A 367 -4.17 20.23 6.23
C GLN A 367 -2.69 20.09 6.60
N GLU A 368 -2.38 19.80 7.87
CA GLU A 368 -1.00 19.56 8.32
C GLU A 368 -0.42 18.32 7.65
N VAL A 369 -1.18 17.21 7.62
CA VAL A 369 -0.74 15.98 6.95
C VAL A 369 -0.38 16.23 5.48
N VAL A 370 -1.24 16.94 4.75
CA VAL A 370 -1.00 17.30 3.34
C VAL A 370 0.25 18.17 3.20
N LYS A 371 0.36 19.24 4.01
CA LYS A 371 1.48 20.16 3.98
C LYS A 371 2.81 19.44 4.27
N THR A 372 2.88 18.67 5.35
CA THR A 372 4.11 17.98 5.77
C THR A 372 4.54 16.92 4.75
N LEU A 373 3.61 16.23 4.08
CA LEU A 373 3.96 15.30 3.00
C LEU A 373 4.59 16.01 1.81
N LEU A 374 4.03 17.15 1.38
CA LEU A 374 4.58 17.95 0.27
C LEU A 374 5.95 18.56 0.62
N GLU A 375 6.13 19.00 1.86
CA GLU A 375 7.43 19.50 2.36
C GLU A 375 8.48 18.38 2.36
N LYS A 376 8.15 17.22 2.93
CA LYS A 376 9.04 16.05 2.95
C LYS A 376 9.35 15.53 1.56
N SER A 377 8.43 15.67 0.60
CA SER A 377 8.66 15.27 -0.78
C SER A 377 9.54 16.23 -1.56
N ARG A 378 9.78 17.46 -1.05
CA ARG A 378 10.49 18.54 -1.75
C ARG A 378 9.91 18.81 -3.15
N ALA A 379 8.61 18.58 -3.33
CA ALA A 379 7.95 18.81 -4.61
C ALA A 379 7.81 20.31 -4.84
N ARG A 380 7.90 20.72 -6.11
CA ARG A 380 7.63 22.12 -6.47
C ARG A 380 6.13 22.33 -6.56
N LEU A 381 5.63 23.30 -5.81
CA LEU A 381 4.20 23.63 -5.76
C LEU A 381 3.91 24.82 -6.69
N PHE A 382 2.90 24.65 -7.53
CA PHE A 382 2.42 25.67 -8.47
C PHE A 382 0.97 26.00 -8.13
N PHE A 383 0.75 27.16 -7.48
CA PHE A 383 -0.59 27.65 -7.12
C PHE A 383 -1.22 28.49 -8.24
N GLU A 384 -2.55 28.53 -8.26
CA GLU A 384 -3.32 29.19 -9.32
C GLU A 384 -3.07 28.60 -10.72
N TYR A 385 -2.80 27.31 -10.83
CA TYR A 385 -2.67 26.61 -12.11
C TYR A 385 -3.92 25.76 -12.37
N ASP A 386 -4.89 26.34 -13.07
CA ASP A 386 -6.14 25.66 -13.40
C ASP A 386 -5.95 24.82 -14.68
N PHE A 387 -5.78 23.52 -14.49
CA PHE A 387 -5.43 22.57 -15.54
C PHE A 387 -6.61 22.32 -16.48
N LEU A 388 -6.39 22.55 -17.78
CA LEU A 388 -7.40 22.40 -18.81
C LEU A 388 -7.31 21.04 -19.50
N ASN A 389 -6.16 20.73 -20.11
CA ASN A 389 -5.90 19.46 -20.80
C ASN A 389 -4.39 19.28 -21.05
N TYR A 390 -4.03 18.23 -21.80
CA TYR A 390 -2.65 17.96 -22.21
C TYR A 390 -2.56 17.65 -23.71
N SER A 391 -1.37 17.83 -24.29
CA SER A 391 -0.94 17.08 -25.47
C SER A 391 0.23 16.17 -25.11
N TYR A 392 0.42 15.10 -25.89
CA TYR A 392 1.51 14.15 -25.71
C TYR A 392 2.24 13.98 -27.04
N GLU A 393 3.45 14.54 -27.12
CA GLU A 393 4.22 14.67 -28.34
C GLU A 393 5.67 14.31 -28.03
N LYS A 394 6.35 13.55 -28.93
CA LYS A 394 7.75 13.14 -28.74
C LYS A 394 8.01 12.53 -27.36
N GLU A 395 7.10 11.67 -26.92
CA GLU A 395 7.11 11.01 -25.61
C GLU A 395 7.07 11.93 -24.38
N LYS A 396 6.67 13.19 -24.53
CA LYS A 396 6.57 14.17 -23.44
C LYS A 396 5.18 14.79 -23.37
N PHE A 397 4.73 15.08 -22.16
CA PHE A 397 3.51 15.86 -21.97
C PHE A 397 3.77 17.35 -22.04
N ILE A 398 2.83 18.05 -22.66
CA ILE A 398 2.64 19.50 -22.60
C ILE A 398 1.32 19.73 -21.88
N LEU A 399 1.37 20.38 -20.72
CA LEU A 399 0.23 20.72 -19.88
C LEU A 399 -0.29 22.10 -20.28
N LYS A 400 -1.59 22.20 -20.51
CA LYS A 400 -2.27 23.45 -20.85
C LYS A 400 -3.14 23.87 -19.66
N PHE A 401 -3.09 25.16 -19.33
CA PHE A 401 -3.83 25.75 -18.23
C PHE A 401 -4.78 26.81 -18.78
N SER A 402 -5.94 26.99 -18.16
CA SER A 402 -6.93 27.99 -18.58
C SER A 402 -6.45 29.42 -18.32
N ASN A 403 -5.61 29.60 -17.31
CA ASN A 403 -5.23 30.89 -16.74
C ASN A 403 -3.70 31.16 -16.71
N LYS A 404 -2.88 30.19 -17.12
CA LYS A 404 -1.40 30.29 -17.13
C LYS A 404 -0.84 29.76 -18.46
N LYS A 405 0.43 30.08 -18.74
CA LYS A 405 1.13 29.54 -19.91
C LYS A 405 1.34 28.02 -19.79
N SER A 406 1.31 27.34 -20.92
CA SER A 406 1.58 25.90 -20.99
C SER A 406 2.97 25.56 -20.46
N LEU A 407 3.08 24.39 -19.80
CA LEU A 407 4.36 23.85 -19.32
C LEU A 407 4.63 22.51 -20.00
N LYS A 408 5.89 22.25 -20.34
CA LYS A 408 6.30 21.10 -21.15
C LYS A 408 7.33 20.20 -20.45
N ASP A 409 7.74 19.16 -21.17
CA ASP A 409 8.85 18.25 -20.85
C ASP A 409 8.60 17.30 -19.67
N TYR A 410 7.34 16.95 -19.40
CA TYR A 410 6.99 15.94 -18.40
C TYR A 410 6.98 14.53 -18.98
N ASP A 411 7.54 13.58 -18.23
CA ASP A 411 7.56 12.16 -18.60
C ASP A 411 6.29 11.43 -18.24
N VAL A 412 5.68 11.83 -17.11
CA VAL A 412 4.51 11.21 -16.50
C VAL A 412 3.54 12.31 -16.08
N LEU A 413 2.24 12.06 -16.27
CA LEU A 413 1.15 12.91 -15.81
C LEU A 413 0.23 12.10 -14.90
N ILE A 414 -0.16 12.67 -13.76
CA ILE A 414 -1.02 12.00 -12.78
C ILE A 414 -2.18 12.91 -12.39
N TYR A 415 -3.42 12.43 -12.53
CA TYR A 415 -4.60 13.15 -12.04
C TYR A 415 -4.91 12.79 -10.60
N ALA A 416 -4.97 13.81 -9.74
CA ALA A 416 -5.28 13.73 -8.32
C ALA A 416 -6.23 14.87 -7.87
N GLN A 417 -7.04 15.41 -8.80
CA GLN A 417 -7.88 16.62 -8.63
C GLN A 417 -9.15 16.42 -7.76
N GLY A 418 -9.34 15.25 -7.15
CA GLY A 418 -10.53 14.99 -6.35
C GLY A 418 -11.83 15.01 -7.17
N ALA A 419 -12.79 15.86 -6.80
CA ALA A 419 -14.11 15.91 -7.44
C ALA A 419 -14.06 16.55 -8.84
N ASP A 420 -13.12 17.46 -9.06
CA ASP A 420 -13.00 18.22 -10.32
C ASP A 420 -12.49 17.40 -11.49
N VAL A 421 -11.98 16.18 -11.24
CA VAL A 421 -11.52 15.27 -12.30
C VAL A 421 -12.61 15.02 -13.35
N LYS A 422 -13.89 15.11 -12.97
CA LYS A 422 -15.03 14.99 -13.89
C LYS A 422 -15.04 16.03 -15.01
N ASN A 423 -14.40 17.18 -14.80
CA ASN A 423 -14.37 18.26 -15.79
C ASN A 423 -13.35 17.98 -16.90
N VAL A 424 -12.36 17.13 -16.63
CA VAL A 424 -11.25 16.85 -17.56
C VAL A 424 -11.25 15.41 -18.09
N LEU A 425 -11.96 14.49 -17.43
CA LEU A 425 -11.91 13.07 -17.72
C LEU A 425 -13.18 12.56 -18.41
N ASN A 426 -13.05 12.08 -19.66
CA ASN A 426 -14.16 11.60 -20.48
C ASN A 426 -14.01 10.09 -20.78
N TYR A 427 -14.44 9.24 -19.85
CA TYR A 427 -14.52 7.78 -20.03
C TYR A 427 -15.97 7.33 -19.91
N LYS A 428 -16.51 6.63 -20.91
CA LYS A 428 -17.93 6.27 -20.96
C LYS A 428 -18.34 5.35 -19.80
N TYR A 429 -17.47 4.43 -19.41
CA TYR A 429 -17.78 3.41 -18.40
C TYR A 429 -17.24 3.74 -17.00
N MET A 430 -16.43 4.78 -16.85
CA MET A 430 -15.89 5.17 -15.55
C MET A 430 -16.95 5.94 -14.74
N LYS A 431 -17.63 5.23 -13.84
CA LYS A 431 -18.76 5.79 -13.07
C LYS A 431 -18.28 6.63 -11.88
N LEU A 432 -18.03 7.92 -12.12
CA LEU A 432 -17.64 8.90 -11.11
C LEU A 432 -18.84 9.72 -10.59
N SER A 433 -18.80 10.09 -9.32
CA SER A 433 -19.78 10.96 -8.65
C SER A 433 -19.08 11.99 -7.76
N SER A 434 -19.64 13.18 -7.67
CA SER A 434 -19.25 14.22 -6.71
C SER A 434 -20.35 14.29 -5.65
N VAL A 435 -19.96 14.23 -4.38
CA VAL A 435 -20.90 14.27 -3.26
C VAL A 435 -20.51 15.39 -2.34
N ARG A 436 -21.41 16.35 -2.17
CA ARG A 436 -21.26 17.46 -1.25
C ARG A 436 -21.38 16.96 0.18
N GLY A 437 -20.58 17.53 1.07
CA GLY A 437 -20.78 17.36 2.49
C GLY A 437 -20.23 18.52 3.30
N GLN A 438 -20.95 18.87 4.35
CA GLN A 438 -20.62 19.93 5.28
C GLN A 438 -20.20 19.35 6.62
N CYS A 439 -19.09 19.87 7.16
CA CYS A 439 -18.74 19.70 8.57
C CYS A 439 -19.08 20.98 9.32
N THR A 440 -19.57 20.83 10.55
CA THR A 440 -19.95 21.94 11.42
C THR A 440 -18.86 22.16 12.46
N HIS A 441 -18.46 23.42 12.64
CA HIS A 441 -17.52 23.85 13.67
C HIS A 441 -18.32 24.43 14.83
N LEU A 442 -18.18 23.79 15.99
CA LEU A 442 -18.85 24.18 17.23
C LEU A 442 -17.85 24.76 18.21
N LYS A 443 -18.33 25.57 19.15
CA LYS A 443 -17.61 25.80 20.39
C LYS A 443 -17.40 24.46 21.10
N PRO A 444 -16.23 24.20 21.72
CA PRO A 444 -15.98 22.94 22.42
C PRO A 444 -17.11 22.61 23.39
N PHE A 445 -17.67 21.41 23.24
CA PHE A 445 -18.85 20.97 24.00
C PHE A 445 -18.67 19.60 24.65
N LEU A 446 -17.79 18.76 24.09
CA LEU A 446 -17.49 17.43 24.60
C LEU A 446 -15.99 17.24 24.76
N ASN A 447 -15.54 16.94 25.98
CA ASN A 447 -14.14 16.61 26.26
C ASN A 447 -13.86 15.13 25.99
N ASN A 448 -13.73 14.76 24.71
CA ASN A 448 -13.38 13.41 24.26
C ASN A 448 -11.93 13.31 23.80
N LEU A 449 -11.22 12.28 24.29
CA LEU A 449 -9.87 11.93 23.81
C LEU A 449 -9.91 11.28 22.42
N HIS A 450 -10.88 10.40 22.21
CA HIS A 450 -11.03 9.60 20.99
C HIS A 450 -12.06 10.25 20.06
N ALA A 451 -11.85 10.15 18.75
CA ALA A 451 -12.94 10.46 17.82
C ALA A 451 -14.07 9.44 17.97
N LEU A 452 -15.30 9.92 17.92
CA LEU A 452 -16.52 9.14 18.04
C LEU A 452 -17.22 9.15 16.69
N SER A 453 -17.49 7.98 16.10
CA SER A 453 -18.11 7.83 14.79
C SER A 453 -19.35 6.96 14.91
N SER A 454 -20.41 7.30 14.20
CA SER A 454 -21.73 6.69 14.24
C SER A 454 -22.48 7.01 12.93
N LYS A 455 -23.70 7.54 12.98
CA LYS A 455 -24.38 8.13 11.82
C LYS A 455 -23.66 9.41 11.38
N GLY A 456 -23.27 10.24 12.34
CA GLY A 456 -22.29 11.32 12.19
C GLY A 456 -21.01 11.01 12.97
N TYR A 457 -20.15 12.00 13.16
CA TYR A 457 -18.94 11.86 13.94
C TYR A 457 -18.61 13.13 14.71
N VAL A 458 -17.91 12.97 15.84
CA VAL A 458 -17.40 14.01 16.73
C VAL A 458 -15.89 13.84 16.85
N CYS A 459 -15.14 14.84 16.41
CA CYS A 459 -13.69 14.89 16.62
C CYS A 459 -13.36 15.39 18.04
N PRO A 460 -12.19 15.03 18.60
CA PRO A 460 -11.62 15.72 19.75
C PRO A 460 -11.49 17.22 19.52
N ILE A 461 -11.43 17.98 20.61
CA ILE A 461 -11.25 19.44 20.58
C ILE A 461 -9.95 19.80 19.85
N ASN A 462 -10.05 20.68 18.87
CA ASN A 462 -8.90 21.32 18.25
C ASN A 462 -8.41 22.44 19.19
N LYS A 463 -7.35 22.16 19.95
CA LYS A 463 -6.82 23.08 20.97
C LYS A 463 -6.31 24.40 20.40
N GLU A 464 -5.77 24.40 19.19
CA GLU A 464 -5.19 25.59 18.57
C GLU A 464 -6.26 26.58 18.10
N LEU A 465 -7.35 26.05 17.56
CA LEU A 465 -8.48 26.87 17.09
C LEU A 465 -9.52 27.11 18.19
N ASN A 466 -9.44 26.37 19.30
CA ASN A 466 -10.47 26.31 20.34
C ASN A 466 -11.88 26.00 19.77
N LEU A 467 -11.94 24.98 18.89
CA LEU A 467 -13.15 24.54 18.19
C LEU A 467 -13.30 23.02 18.25
N GLN A 468 -14.52 22.53 18.05
CA GLN A 468 -14.81 21.11 17.90
C GLN A 468 -15.55 20.84 16.59
N LEU A 469 -15.05 19.91 15.78
CA LEU A 469 -15.65 19.56 14.50
C LEU A 469 -16.59 18.36 14.66
N ILE A 470 -17.81 18.51 14.12
CA ILE A 470 -18.75 17.41 13.92
C ILE A 470 -19.09 17.28 12.44
N GLY A 471 -19.52 16.09 12.02
CA GLY A 471 -19.94 15.93 10.63
C GLY A 471 -20.38 14.53 10.25
N ALA A 472 -20.61 14.27 8.97
CA ALA A 472 -20.78 15.30 7.95
C ALA A 472 -22.03 14.98 7.15
N SER A 473 -22.67 16.03 6.62
CA SER A 473 -23.81 15.87 5.73
C SER A 473 -23.38 15.12 4.45
N TYR A 474 -24.37 14.60 3.74
CA TYR A 474 -24.16 13.78 2.55
C TYR A 474 -25.26 14.10 1.53
N ASP A 475 -24.93 14.93 0.54
CA ASP A 475 -25.85 15.35 -0.51
C ASP A 475 -25.26 15.03 -1.90
N ARG A 476 -26.01 14.24 -2.68
CA ARG A 476 -25.62 13.85 -4.04
C ARG A 476 -26.14 14.80 -5.12
N ILE A 477 -27.15 15.61 -4.79
CA ILE A 477 -27.87 16.45 -5.72
C ILE A 477 -27.32 17.87 -5.63
N ASN A 478 -27.22 18.44 -4.43
CA ASN A 478 -26.72 19.80 -4.25
C ASN A 478 -25.22 19.89 -4.59
N GLN A 479 -24.85 20.85 -5.44
CA GLN A 479 -23.47 21.14 -5.84
C GLN A 479 -22.98 22.52 -5.38
N ASP A 480 -23.74 23.21 -4.51
CA ASP A 480 -23.41 24.55 -4.05
C ASP A 480 -22.30 24.51 -3.00
N ASN A 481 -21.30 25.38 -3.16
CA ASN A 481 -20.17 25.50 -2.23
C ASN A 481 -20.43 26.51 -1.09
N VAL A 482 -21.66 26.56 -0.58
CA VAL A 482 -22.07 27.47 0.50
C VAL A 482 -22.50 26.68 1.73
N LEU A 483 -22.26 27.24 2.91
CA LEU A 483 -22.76 26.68 4.16
C LEU A 483 -24.28 26.78 4.20
N LEU A 484 -24.94 25.71 4.64
CA LEU A 484 -26.39 25.66 4.78
C LEU A 484 -26.76 25.29 6.22
N GLU A 485 -27.66 26.04 6.82
CA GLU A 485 -28.14 25.82 8.19
C GLU A 485 -28.75 24.43 8.38
N LYS A 486 -29.49 23.95 7.36
CA LYS A 486 -30.07 22.59 7.34
C LYS A 486 -29.02 21.48 7.50
N ASP A 487 -27.80 21.68 6.99
CA ASP A 487 -26.73 20.70 7.10
C ASP A 487 -26.13 20.70 8.50
N ASP A 488 -26.08 21.86 9.17
CA ASP A 488 -25.63 21.96 10.56
C ASP A 488 -26.61 21.26 11.50
N TYR A 489 -27.91 21.50 11.35
CA TYR A 489 -28.93 20.77 12.10
C TYR A 489 -28.88 19.27 11.82
N GLN A 490 -28.70 18.86 10.56
CA GLN A 490 -28.56 17.45 10.23
C GLN A 490 -27.33 16.81 10.89
N ASN A 491 -26.20 17.53 10.95
CA ASN A 491 -24.99 17.06 11.62
C ASN A 491 -25.21 16.90 13.13
N ILE A 492 -25.86 17.87 13.77
CA ILE A 492 -26.22 17.81 15.19
C ILE A 492 -27.14 16.62 15.48
N GLU A 493 -28.20 16.43 14.68
CA GLU A 493 -29.11 15.28 14.79
C GLU A 493 -28.38 13.93 14.63
N ASN A 494 -27.39 13.87 13.75
CA ASN A 494 -26.62 12.64 13.49
C ASN A 494 -25.68 12.24 14.64
N ILE A 495 -25.41 13.14 15.59
CA ILE A 495 -24.56 12.88 16.76
C ILE A 495 -25.35 12.91 18.08
N LYS A 496 -26.69 12.97 18.03
CA LYS A 496 -27.55 13.17 19.21
C LYS A 496 -27.30 12.20 20.36
N GLU A 497 -26.84 10.98 20.07
CA GLU A 497 -26.49 9.99 21.11
C GLU A 497 -25.30 10.41 21.98
N PHE A 498 -24.46 11.34 21.50
CA PHE A 498 -23.32 11.88 22.23
C PHE A 498 -23.66 13.19 22.96
N LEU A 499 -24.86 13.73 22.78
CA LEU A 499 -25.31 14.96 23.43
C LEU A 499 -25.97 14.63 24.77
N LYS A 500 -25.58 15.34 25.83
CA LYS A 500 -26.18 15.25 27.17
C LYS A 500 -26.89 16.56 27.48
N ASP A 501 -27.98 16.85 26.76
CA ASP A 501 -28.75 18.11 26.86
C ASP A 501 -27.88 19.38 26.73
N THR A 502 -26.80 19.28 25.95
CA THR A 502 -25.79 20.33 25.84
C THR A 502 -26.25 21.38 24.84
N LYS A 503 -26.33 22.65 25.26
CA LYS A 503 -26.55 23.77 24.34
C LYS A 503 -25.32 23.93 23.45
N LEU A 504 -25.51 23.77 22.14
CA LEU A 504 -24.45 23.89 21.15
C LEU A 504 -24.41 25.31 20.58
N GLU A 505 -23.20 25.81 20.32
CA GLU A 505 -22.94 27.10 19.68
C GLU A 505 -22.20 26.85 18.36
N ILE A 506 -22.83 27.15 17.23
CA ILE A 506 -22.24 27.01 15.90
C ILE A 506 -21.36 28.23 15.63
N LEU A 507 -20.09 27.98 15.34
CA LEU A 507 -19.09 29.01 15.04
C LEU A 507 -18.77 29.08 13.54
N GLY A 508 -19.17 28.07 12.77
CA GLY A 508 -19.03 28.03 11.31
C GLY A 508 -19.00 26.60 10.78
N GLY A 509 -18.36 26.39 9.64
CA GLY A 509 -18.21 25.06 9.07
C GLY A 509 -17.31 25.04 7.83
N LYS A 510 -17.24 23.88 7.19
CA LYS A 510 -16.58 23.72 5.89
C LYS A 510 -17.40 22.80 4.99
N VAL A 511 -17.63 23.26 3.76
CA VAL A 511 -18.17 22.45 2.67
C VAL A 511 -17.02 21.86 1.85
N GLY A 512 -17.20 20.62 1.40
CA GLY A 512 -16.28 19.99 0.47
C GLY A 512 -16.98 18.94 -0.39
N PHE A 513 -16.35 18.61 -1.51
CA PHE A 513 -16.87 17.68 -2.50
C PHE A 513 -16.02 16.41 -2.54
N ARG A 514 -16.63 15.30 -2.15
CA ARG A 514 -15.99 13.99 -2.14
C ARG A 514 -16.17 13.35 -3.51
N SER A 515 -15.08 12.87 -4.10
CA SER A 515 -15.10 12.10 -5.34
C SER A 515 -15.31 10.63 -5.03
N TYR A 516 -16.32 10.00 -5.62
CA TYR A 516 -16.64 8.58 -5.44
C TYR A 516 -16.73 7.84 -6.76
N SER A 517 -16.32 6.59 -6.76
CA SER A 517 -16.71 5.61 -7.76
C SER A 517 -17.99 4.89 -7.30
N SER A 518 -18.75 4.33 -8.26
CA SER A 518 -19.99 3.62 -7.92
C SER A 518 -19.82 2.40 -7.00
N ASP A 519 -18.63 1.77 -6.98
CA ASP A 519 -18.30 0.65 -6.10
C ASP A 519 -17.52 1.05 -4.82
N ARG A 520 -17.34 2.36 -4.61
CA ARG A 520 -16.66 2.98 -3.46
C ARG A 520 -15.16 2.66 -3.32
N PHE A 521 -14.56 1.89 -4.22
CA PHE A 521 -13.11 1.79 -4.31
C PHE A 521 -12.54 3.06 -4.91
N ALA A 522 -11.34 3.47 -4.47
CA ALA A 522 -10.57 4.44 -5.22
C ALA A 522 -10.32 3.94 -6.66
N ILE A 523 -9.97 4.86 -7.55
CA ILE A 523 -9.46 4.53 -8.87
C ILE A 523 -7.99 4.89 -8.89
N ALA A 524 -7.14 3.88 -8.97
CA ALA A 524 -5.69 4.04 -8.96
C ALA A 524 -5.03 3.16 -10.01
N GLY A 525 -4.26 3.77 -10.90
CA GLY A 525 -3.51 3.06 -11.93
C GLY A 525 -3.41 3.82 -13.24
N GLN A 526 -2.91 3.13 -14.26
CA GLN A 526 -2.71 3.67 -15.60
C GLN A 526 -4.03 3.92 -16.33
N ALA A 527 -4.11 5.03 -17.06
CA ALA A 527 -5.18 5.29 -18.02
C ALA A 527 -5.28 4.16 -19.05
N TYR A 528 -6.50 3.75 -19.42
CA TYR A 528 -6.71 2.67 -20.36
C TYR A 528 -7.20 3.20 -21.71
N ASP A 529 -6.85 2.53 -22.81
CA ASP A 529 -7.44 2.84 -24.11
C ASP A 529 -8.81 2.15 -24.22
N GLU A 530 -9.88 2.92 -24.07
CA GLU A 530 -11.25 2.41 -24.12
C GLU A 530 -11.58 1.77 -25.48
N LYS A 531 -11.04 2.28 -26.60
CA LYS A 531 -11.26 1.71 -27.93
C LYS A 531 -10.54 0.37 -28.06
N PHE A 532 -9.29 0.30 -27.62
CA PHE A 532 -8.51 -0.95 -27.62
C PHE A 532 -9.25 -2.04 -26.83
N TYR A 533 -9.76 -1.72 -25.63
CA TYR A 533 -10.43 -2.69 -24.77
C TYR A 533 -11.73 -3.20 -25.40
N LEU A 534 -12.54 -2.31 -25.98
CA LEU A 534 -13.77 -2.70 -26.66
C LEU A 534 -13.48 -3.61 -27.87
N GLN A 535 -12.42 -3.32 -28.63
CA GLN A 535 -12.07 -4.11 -29.81
C GLN A 535 -11.50 -5.49 -29.45
N ASN A 536 -10.56 -5.55 -28.51
CA ASN A 536 -9.77 -6.76 -28.23
C ASN A 536 -10.40 -7.67 -27.19
N TYR A 537 -11.28 -7.14 -26.33
CA TYR A 537 -11.89 -7.91 -25.24
C TYR A 537 -13.42 -8.06 -25.40
N LYS A 538 -13.99 -7.80 -26.59
CA LYS A 538 -15.44 -8.02 -26.86
C LYS A 538 -15.92 -9.43 -26.52
N ALA A 539 -15.07 -10.44 -26.74
CA ALA A 539 -15.40 -11.84 -26.49
C ALA A 539 -15.05 -12.30 -25.06
N LEU A 540 -14.77 -11.40 -24.13
CA LEU A 540 -14.26 -11.73 -22.80
C LEU A 540 -15.21 -12.62 -21.98
N LEU A 541 -16.53 -12.50 -22.18
CA LEU A 541 -17.52 -13.41 -21.61
C LEU A 541 -17.18 -14.89 -21.93
N TRP A 542 -16.87 -15.19 -23.19
CA TRP A 542 -16.60 -16.53 -23.68
C TRP A 542 -15.14 -16.96 -23.49
N HIS A 543 -14.23 -15.99 -23.39
CA HIS A 543 -12.78 -16.22 -23.37
C HIS A 543 -12.11 -15.92 -22.03
N LYS A 544 -12.87 -15.78 -20.94
CA LYS A 544 -12.35 -15.44 -19.59
C LYS A 544 -11.19 -16.34 -19.13
N ASP A 545 -11.16 -17.60 -19.55
CA ASP A 545 -10.15 -18.58 -19.15
C ASP A 545 -9.01 -18.75 -20.17
N LYS A 546 -9.08 -18.04 -21.31
CA LYS A 546 -8.05 -18.03 -22.35
C LYS A 546 -7.05 -16.89 -22.13
N ALA A 547 -5.85 -17.04 -22.69
CA ALA A 547 -4.86 -15.97 -22.71
C ALA A 547 -5.43 -14.74 -23.42
N GLN A 548 -5.17 -13.56 -22.86
CA GLN A 548 -5.64 -12.29 -23.37
C GLN A 548 -4.47 -11.49 -23.96
N ILE A 549 -4.77 -10.69 -24.97
CA ILE A 549 -3.80 -9.77 -25.57
C ILE A 549 -3.50 -8.67 -24.55
N SER A 550 -2.23 -8.38 -24.30
CA SER A 550 -1.86 -7.24 -23.44
C SER A 550 -2.14 -5.92 -24.16
N PRO A 551 -2.58 -4.87 -23.45
CA PRO A 551 -2.65 -3.53 -24.02
C PRO A 551 -1.29 -3.11 -24.60
N ASN A 552 -1.26 -2.76 -25.87
CA ASN A 552 -0.06 -2.32 -26.59
C ASN A 552 -0.13 -0.82 -26.85
N GLY A 553 0.93 -0.09 -26.49
CA GLY A 553 1.02 1.35 -26.65
C GLY A 553 0.19 2.10 -25.62
N PHE A 554 0.85 2.88 -24.77
CA PHE A 554 0.18 3.66 -23.74
C PHE A 554 0.84 5.01 -23.55
N ILE A 555 0.02 5.99 -23.20
CA ILE A 555 0.47 7.29 -22.74
C ILE A 555 0.69 7.17 -21.22
N PRO A 556 1.82 7.64 -20.65
CA PRO A 556 2.14 7.57 -19.22
C PRO A 556 1.27 8.49 -18.35
N LEU A 557 -0.04 8.34 -18.49
CA LEU A 557 -1.10 9.03 -17.74
C LEU A 557 -1.64 8.07 -16.68
N TYR A 558 -1.69 8.53 -15.44
CA TYR A 558 -2.17 7.75 -14.29
C TYR A 558 -3.25 8.51 -13.53
N PHE A 559 -4.10 7.77 -12.82
CA PHE A 559 -5.18 8.33 -11.99
C PHE A 559 -4.98 7.92 -10.54
N SER A 560 -5.20 8.84 -9.61
CA SER A 560 -5.39 8.60 -8.17
C SER A 560 -6.59 9.42 -7.71
N ILE A 561 -7.79 8.86 -7.92
CA ILE A 561 -9.06 9.59 -7.82
C ILE A 561 -10.13 8.75 -7.12
N ALA A 562 -11.31 9.34 -6.91
CA ALA A 562 -12.48 8.64 -6.37
C ALA A 562 -12.31 8.02 -4.96
N HIS A 563 -11.47 8.63 -4.12
CA HIS A 563 -11.12 8.15 -2.78
C HIS A 563 -12.24 8.21 -1.72
N GLY A 564 -13.36 8.86 -2.02
CA GLY A 564 -14.49 9.02 -1.11
C GLY A 564 -14.15 9.75 0.19
N SER A 565 -14.79 9.36 1.30
CA SER A 565 -14.57 9.91 2.64
C SER A 565 -13.41 9.27 3.42
N ARG A 566 -12.68 8.32 2.83
CA ARG A 566 -11.58 7.59 3.48
C ARG A 566 -10.25 7.78 2.74
N ALA A 567 -10.08 8.99 2.18
CA ALA A 567 -8.93 9.30 1.33
C ALA A 567 -7.59 9.21 2.06
N PHE A 568 -7.53 9.58 3.34
CA PHE A 568 -6.30 9.47 4.15
C PHE A 568 -5.86 8.02 4.40
N ALA A 569 -6.71 7.02 4.18
CA ALA A 569 -6.28 5.62 4.16
C ALA A 569 -5.86 5.20 2.74
N SER A 570 -6.77 5.36 1.78
CA SER A 570 -6.59 4.83 0.43
C SER A 570 -5.51 5.56 -0.40
N ALA A 571 -5.30 6.86 -0.20
CA ALA A 571 -4.33 7.65 -0.98
C ALA A 571 -2.89 7.14 -0.84
N ILE A 572 -2.51 6.67 0.35
CA ILE A 572 -1.16 6.10 0.58
C ILE A 572 -0.97 4.82 -0.24
N ILE A 573 -1.97 3.93 -0.23
CA ILE A 573 -1.92 2.69 -1.01
C ILE A 573 -1.92 2.98 -2.50
N CYS A 574 -2.78 3.89 -2.96
CA CYS A 574 -2.84 4.28 -4.37
C CYS A 574 -1.55 4.93 -4.85
N ALA A 575 -0.88 5.74 -4.02
CA ALA A 575 0.42 6.32 -4.34
C ALA A 575 1.50 5.24 -4.52
N ARG A 576 1.55 4.24 -3.63
CA ARG A 576 2.45 3.08 -3.77
C ARG A 576 2.17 2.27 -5.03
N VAL A 577 0.89 2.01 -5.32
CA VAL A 577 0.48 1.32 -6.56
C VAL A 577 0.99 2.08 -7.78
N ILE A 578 0.72 3.38 -7.88
CA ILE A 578 1.13 4.17 -9.05
C ILE A 578 2.65 4.27 -9.17
N SER A 579 3.36 4.47 -8.05
CA SER A 579 4.84 4.43 -8.03
C SER A 579 5.36 3.09 -8.56
N SER A 580 4.79 1.97 -8.11
CA SER A 580 5.18 0.63 -8.54
C SER A 580 4.89 0.34 -10.02
N LEU A 581 3.86 0.97 -10.59
CA LEU A 581 3.55 0.85 -12.02
C LEU A 581 4.52 1.69 -12.88
N ILE A 582 4.91 2.87 -12.40
CA ILE A 582 5.85 3.77 -13.11
C ILE A 582 7.26 3.16 -13.13
N PHE A 583 7.72 2.60 -12.02
CA PHE A 583 9.10 2.16 -11.83
C PHE A 583 9.30 0.63 -11.86
N ASP A 584 8.25 -0.12 -12.20
CA ASP A 584 8.26 -1.59 -12.24
C ASP A 584 8.76 -2.22 -10.92
N GLU A 585 8.17 -1.77 -9.82
CA GLU A 585 8.49 -2.18 -8.46
C GLU A 585 7.45 -3.20 -7.94
N PRO A 586 7.70 -3.87 -6.80
CA PRO A 586 6.73 -4.75 -6.19
C PRO A 586 5.39 -4.07 -5.89
N ARG A 587 4.31 -4.76 -6.27
CA ARG A 587 2.93 -4.27 -6.16
C ARG A 587 2.18 -4.99 -5.04
N ILE A 588 1.04 -4.42 -4.66
CA ILE A 588 0.11 -5.05 -3.70
C ILE A 588 -0.57 -6.27 -4.32
N GLU A 589 -1.35 -7.01 -3.52
CA GLU A 589 -2.11 -8.17 -3.99
C GLU A 589 -3.05 -7.84 -5.17
N LYS A 590 -3.12 -8.76 -6.13
CA LYS A 590 -3.83 -8.61 -7.40
C LYS A 590 -5.30 -8.27 -7.23
N ASP A 591 -5.98 -8.84 -6.24
CA ASP A 591 -7.40 -8.55 -6.03
C ASP A 591 -7.64 -7.08 -5.70
N TYR A 592 -6.76 -6.47 -4.89
CA TYR A 592 -6.80 -5.03 -4.63
C TYR A 592 -6.38 -4.22 -5.86
N LEU A 593 -5.35 -4.63 -6.60
CA LEU A 593 -4.97 -3.97 -7.85
C LEU A 593 -6.14 -3.93 -8.85
N TYR A 594 -6.82 -5.05 -9.04
CA TYR A 594 -7.95 -5.18 -9.96
C TYR A 594 -9.17 -4.37 -9.49
N ALA A 595 -9.39 -4.30 -8.18
CA ALA A 595 -10.44 -3.48 -7.58
C ALA A 595 -10.15 -1.97 -7.68
N LEU A 596 -8.88 -1.57 -7.75
CA LEU A 596 -8.45 -0.18 -7.95
C LEU A 596 -8.33 0.22 -9.42
N HIS A 597 -8.14 -0.75 -10.33
CA HIS A 597 -7.79 -0.50 -11.72
C HIS A 597 -8.80 0.41 -12.45
N PRO A 598 -8.35 1.40 -13.24
CA PRO A 598 -9.23 2.33 -13.96
C PRO A 598 -10.23 1.67 -14.93
N SER A 599 -9.82 0.61 -15.64
CA SER A 599 -10.68 -0.08 -16.61
C SER A 599 -11.67 -1.09 -16.01
N ARG A 600 -11.68 -1.29 -14.68
CA ARG A 600 -12.46 -2.37 -14.04
C ARG A 600 -13.95 -2.32 -14.36
N PHE A 601 -14.53 -1.12 -14.51
CA PHE A 601 -15.95 -0.98 -14.84
C PHE A 601 -16.25 -1.46 -16.25
N LEU A 602 -15.42 -1.09 -17.23
CA LEU A 602 -15.52 -1.57 -18.61
C LEU A 602 -15.32 -3.09 -18.66
N ILE A 603 -14.28 -3.62 -17.99
CA ILE A 603 -14.02 -5.07 -17.95
C ILE A 603 -15.21 -5.82 -17.36
N ARG A 604 -15.85 -5.31 -16.31
CA ARG A 604 -17.06 -5.92 -15.74
C ARG A 604 -18.23 -5.96 -16.74
N GLN A 605 -18.37 -4.98 -17.62
CA GLN A 605 -19.39 -5.01 -18.68
C GLN A 605 -19.04 -6.03 -19.76
N LEU A 606 -17.78 -6.07 -20.20
CA LEU A 606 -17.28 -7.02 -21.20
C LEU A 606 -17.38 -8.48 -20.71
N LYS A 607 -17.08 -8.73 -19.43
CA LYS A 607 -17.26 -10.05 -18.78
C LYS A 607 -18.72 -10.50 -18.68
N LYS A 608 -19.67 -9.58 -18.81
CA LYS A 608 -21.12 -9.85 -18.81
C LYS A 608 -21.71 -9.97 -20.22
N GLY A 609 -20.95 -9.66 -21.26
CA GLY A 609 -21.46 -9.62 -22.64
C GLY A 609 -22.41 -8.45 -22.91
N ASN A 610 -22.30 -7.35 -22.15
CA ASN A 610 -23.20 -6.20 -22.26
C ASN A 610 -22.82 -5.21 -23.38
N LEU A 611 -21.74 -5.46 -24.14
CA LEU A 611 -21.10 -4.52 -25.07
C LEU A 611 -20.72 -5.14 -26.40
#